data_AF-A0A5K1GSX3-F1
#
_entry.id   AF-A0A5K1GSX3-F1
#
_cell.length_a   1.000
_cell.length_b   1.000
_cell.length_c   1.000
_cell.angle_alpha   90.00
_cell.angle_beta   90.00
_cell.angle_gamma   90.00
#
_symmetry.space_group_name_H-M   'P 1'
#
loop_
_entity.id
_entity.type
_entity.pdbx_description
1 polymer ?
#
loop_
_entity_poly.entity_id
_entity_poly.type
_entity_poly.pdbx_seq_one_letter_code
_entity_poly.pdbx_strand_id
1 'polypeptide(L)' 'VVIPILNWETATFRAPTLGLLLFASIAICPALLLPSSPCMWLAGITFGYGYGFLLIMAGASIGMSLPYFIGSLFRENIH' A
#
# COMPACT_ATOMS: atom_id res chain seq x y z
N VAL A 1 -7.64 -13.73 7.93
CA VAL A 1 -7.21 -14.55 6.77
C VAL A 1 -5.97 -13.99 6.04
N VAL A 2 -5.74 -12.67 5.99
CA VAL A 2 -4.59 -12.08 5.26
C VAL A 2 -3.22 -12.27 5.96
N ILE A 3 -3.21 -12.41 7.28
CA ILE A 3 -2.01 -12.51 8.12
C ILE A 3 -1.03 -13.63 7.70
N PRO A 4 -1.46 -14.90 7.42
CA PRO A 4 -0.54 -15.95 6.99
C PRO A 4 0.10 -15.69 5.61
N ILE A 5 -0.62 -15.08 4.67
CA ILE A 5 -0.07 -14.70 3.37
C ILE A 5 1.03 -13.65 3.55
N LEU A 6 0.76 -12.67 4.41
CA LEU A 6 1.69 -11.58 4.70
C LEU A 6 2.96 -12.09 5.39
N ASN A 7 2.83 -13.09 6.26
CA ASN A 7 3.97 -13.75 6.90
C ASN A 7 4.80 -14.61 5.93
N TRP A 8 4.14 -15.19 4.92
CA TRP A 8 4.81 -15.93 3.85
C TRP A 8 5.58 -15.00 2.91
N GLU A 9 5.05 -13.81 2.63
CA GLU A 9 5.76 -12.77 1.87
C GLU A 9 7.00 -12.27 2.62
N THR A 10 6.93 -12.05 3.93
CA THR A 10 8.10 -11.69 4.75
C THR A 10 9.18 -12.75 4.82
N ALA A 11 8.79 -14.03 4.71
CA ALA A 11 9.74 -15.14 4.71
C ALA A 11 10.37 -15.38 3.32
N THR A 12 9.66 -15.02 2.25
CA THR A 12 10.06 -15.30 0.87
C THR A 12 10.85 -14.15 0.24
N PHE A 13 10.52 -12.90 0.58
CA PHE A 13 11.12 -11.73 -0.05
C PHE A 13 12.18 -11.06 0.82
N ARG A 14 13.25 -10.58 0.19
CA ARG A 14 14.28 -9.77 0.85
C ARG A 14 13.69 -8.40 1.23
N ALA A 15 14.24 -7.79 2.28
CA ALA A 15 13.79 -6.50 2.81
C ALA A 15 13.46 -5.42 1.75
N PRO A 16 14.28 -5.14 0.71
CA PRO A 16 13.92 -4.10 -0.26
C PRO A 16 12.70 -4.46 -1.13
N THR A 17 12.56 -5.73 -1.54
CA THR A 17 11.43 -6.20 -2.35
C THR A 17 10.13 -6.24 -1.55
N LEU A 18 10.22 -6.60 -0.27
CA LEU A 18 9.09 -6.58 0.65
C LEU A 18 8.53 -5.15 0.84
N GLY A 19 9.43 -4.17 0.98
CA GLY A 19 9.03 -2.76 1.16
C GLY A 19 8.28 -2.23 -0.07
N LEU A 20 8.75 -2.60 -1.27
CA LEU A 20 8.09 -2.23 -2.52
C LEU A 20 6.69 -2.85 -2.65
N LEU A 21 6.55 -4.12 -2.24
CA LEU A 21 5.29 -4.85 -2.28
C LEU A 21 4.27 -4.27 -1.29
N LEU A 22 4.72 -3.96 -0.08
CA LEU A 22 3.90 -3.29 0.94
C LEU A 22 3.48 -1.89 0.48
N PHE A 23 4.40 -1.13 -0.13
CA PHE A 23 4.10 0.18 -0.70
C PHE A 23 3.04 0.09 -1.80
N ALA A 24 3.19 -0.84 -2.74
CA ALA A 24 2.22 -1.06 -3.81
C ALA A 24 0.85 -1.48 -3.26
N SER A 25 0.83 -2.37 -2.26
CA SER A 25 -0.39 -2.78 -1.57
C SER A 25 -1.08 -1.57 -0.92
N ILE A 26 -0.35 -0.76 -0.15
CA ILE A 26 -0.89 0.45 0.52
C ILE A 26 -1.31 1.52 -0.48
N ALA A 27 -0.70 1.59 -1.67
CA ALA A 27 -1.12 2.53 -2.72
C ALA A 27 -2.37 2.06 -3.48
N ILE A 28 -2.58 0.76 -3.65
CA ILE A 28 -3.71 0.23 -4.43
C ILE A 28 -4.95 -0.02 -3.54
N CYS A 29 -4.73 -0.39 -2.28
CA CYS A 29 -5.76 -0.74 -1.31
C CYS A 29 -6.80 0.39 -1.05
N PRO A 30 -6.42 1.68 -0.93
CA PRO A 30 -7.36 2.79 -0.78
C PRO A 30 -8.27 2.95 -1.99
N ALA A 31 -7.75 2.69 -3.19
CA ALA A 31 -8.53 2.72 -4.43
C ALA A 31 -9.53 1.56 -4.53
N LEU A 32 -9.28 0.45 -3.82
CA LEU A 32 -10.15 -0.74 -3.78
C LEU A 32 -11.03 -0.83 -2.52
N LEU A 33 -11.06 0.20 -1.65
CA LEU A 33 -11.78 0.19 -0.36
C LEU A 33 -11.41 -0.99 0.56
N LEU A 34 -10.22 -1.57 0.37
CA LEU A 34 -9.77 -2.71 1.14
C LEU A 34 -9.17 -2.24 2.49
N PRO A 35 -9.29 -3.03 3.57
CA PRO A 35 -8.72 -2.66 4.87
C PRO A 35 -7.18 -2.75 4.80
N SER A 36 -6.51 -1.59 4.80
CA SER A 36 -5.04 -1.46 4.76
C SER A 36 -4.34 -1.79 6.10
N SER A 37 -5.12 -1.98 7.17
CA SER A 37 -4.64 -2.16 8.55
C SER A 37 -3.62 -3.30 8.75
N PRO A 38 -3.75 -4.48 8.11
CA PRO A 38 -2.76 -5.56 8.28
C PRO A 38 -1.40 -5.21 7.65
N CYS A 39 -1.40 -4.54 6.49
CA CYS A 39 -0.19 -4.19 5.75
C CYS A 39 0.59 -3.07 6.45
N MET A 40 -0.10 -2.07 6.98
CA MET A 40 0.51 -0.98 7.75
C MET A 40 1.20 -1.51 9.01
N TRP A 41 0.54 -2.41 9.75
CA TRP A 41 1.11 -3.02 10.95
C TRP A 41 2.38 -3.81 10.63
N LEU A 42 2.34 -4.62 9.56
CA LEU A 42 3.49 -5.41 9.17
C LEU A 42 4.67 -4.56 8.68
N ALA A 43 4.42 -3.47 7.96
CA ALA A 43 5.46 -2.51 7.56
C ALA A 43 6.16 -1.90 8.79
N GLY A 44 5.41 -1.61 9.85
CA GLY A 44 5.97 -1.12 11.12
C GLY A 44 6.82 -2.15 11.86
N ILE A 45 6.44 -3.43 11.83
CA ILE A 45 7.20 -4.53 12.45
C ILE A 45 8.47 -4.86 11.65
N THR A 46 8.43 -4.76 10.31
CA THR A 46 9.53 -5.17 9.43
C THR A 46 10.58 -4.09 9.19
N PHE A 47 10.18 -2.82 9.03
CA PHE A 47 11.11 -1.71 8.77
C PHE A 47 11.32 -0.79 9.98
N GLY A 48 10.63 -1.06 11.08
CA GLY A 48 10.59 -0.18 12.24
C GLY A 48 9.68 1.04 12.03
N TYR A 49 9.49 1.82 13.09
CA TYR A 49 8.51 2.90 13.11
C TYR A 49 8.85 4.03 12.13
N GLY A 50 10.11 4.47 12.04
CA GLY A 50 10.50 5.60 11.19
C GLY A 50 10.33 5.33 9.69
N TYR A 51 11.01 4.29 9.18
CA TYR A 51 10.92 3.92 7.76
C TYR A 51 9.55 3.34 7.39
N GLY A 52 8.93 2.55 8.28
CA GLY A 52 7.58 2.05 8.09
C GLY A 52 6.56 3.19 7.98
N PHE A 53 6.64 4.21 8.84
CA PHE A 53 5.78 5.39 8.77
C PHE A 53 5.94 6.15 7.46
N LEU A 54 7.17 6.43 7.02
CA LEU A 54 7.42 7.12 5.76
C LEU A 54 6.84 6.35 4.56
N LEU A 55 7.01 5.03 4.56
CA LEU A 55 6.53 4.15 3.50
C LEU A 55 5.00 4.10 3.45
N ILE A 56 4.34 4.00 4.61
CA ILE A 56 2.89 4.04 4.74
C ILE A 56 2.33 5.39 4.30
N MET A 57 2.91 6.50 4.76
CA MET A 57 2.45 7.85 4.45
C MET A 57 2.59 8.18 2.96
N ALA A 58 3.71 7.80 2.35
CA ALA A 58 3.92 7.96 0.92
C ALA A 58 2.93 7.10 0.11
N GLY A 59 2.77 5.82 0.47
CA GLY A 59 1.83 4.91 -0.21
C GLY A 59 0.39 5.38 -0.11
N ALA A 60 -0.05 5.81 1.07
CA ALA A 60 -1.42 6.27 1.30
C ALA A 60 -1.73 7.58 0.56
N SER A 61 -0.77 8.50 0.49
CA SER A 61 -0.93 9.77 -0.26
C SER A 61 -1.15 9.52 -1.75
N ILE A 62 -0.38 8.58 -2.32
CA ILE A 62 -0.52 8.17 -3.71
C ILE A 62 -1.84 7.42 -3.92
N GLY A 63 -2.17 6.47 -3.03
CA GLY A 63 -3.37 5.66 -3.15
C GLY A 63 -4.67 6.44 -3.00
N MET A 64 -4.69 7.50 -2.20
CA MET A 64 -5.84 8.41 -2.12
C MET A 64 -5.94 9.36 -3.33
N SER A 65 -4.81 9.64 -4.01
CA SER A 65 -4.80 10.50 -5.20
C SER A 65 -5.22 9.73 -6.47
N LEU A 66 -4.95 8.43 -6.53
CA LEU A 66 -5.20 7.58 -7.70
C LEU A 66 -6.67 7.59 -8.18
N PRO A 67 -7.70 7.47 -7.32
CA PRO A 67 -9.10 7.55 -7.74
C PRO A 67 -9.47 8.91 -8.31
N TYR A 68 -8.88 9.99 -7.80
CA TYR A 68 -9.11 11.34 -8.30
C TYR A 68 -8.54 11.51 -9.72
N PHE A 69 -7.33 10.99 -9.97
CA PHE A 69 -6.75 10.99 -11.33
C PHE A 69 -7.56 10.15 -12.31
N ILE A 70 -8.00 8.96 -11.91
CA ILE A 70 -8.83 8.08 -12.76
C ILE A 70 -10.19 8.74 -13.05
N GLY A 71 -10.83 9.32 -12.04
CA GLY A 71 -12.08 10.05 -12.20
C GLY A 71 -11.95 11.32 -13.05
N SER A 72 -10.83 12.04 -12.94
CA SER A 72 -10.53 13.21 -13.77
C SER A 72 -10.37 12.86 -15.24
N LEU A 73 -9.68 11.75 -15.56
CA LEU A 73 -9.51 11.27 -16.95
C LEU A 73 -10.85 10.87 -17.59
N PHE A 74 -11.76 10.26 -16.81
CA PHE A 74 -13.10 9.95 -17.31
C PHE A 74 -13.96 11.20 -17.54
N ARG A 75 -13.75 12.26 -16.75
CA ARG A 75 -14.48 13.53 -16.91
C ARG A 75 -14.16 14.23 -18.24
N GLU A 76 -12.94 14.11 -18.75
CA GLU A 76 -12.57 14.67 -20.06
C GLU A 76 -13.21 13.93 -21.25
N ASN A 77 -13.70 12.70 -21.05
CA ASN A 77 -14.27 11.86 -22.12
C ASN A 77 -15.81 11.88 -22.19
N ILE A 78 -16.49 12.62 -21.30
CA ILE A 78 -17.97 12.70 -21.25
C ILE A 78 -18.51 14.00 -21.88
N HIS A 79 -17.65 14.83 -22.49
CA HIS A 79 -18.05 16.12 -23.08
C HIS A 79 -18.05 16.14 -24.61
#